data_AF-A0A7R9QML2-F1
#
_entry.id   AF-A0A7R9QML2-F1
#
_cell.length_a   1.000
_cell.length_b   1.000
_cell.length_c   1.000
_cell.angle_alpha   90.00
_cell.angle_beta   90.00
_cell.angle_gamma   90.00
#
_symmetry.space_group_name_H-M   'P 1'
#
loop_
_entity.id
_entity.type
_entity.pdbx_description
1 polymer ?
#
loop_
_entity_poly.entity_id
_entity_poly.type
_entity_poly.pdbx_seq_one_letter_code
_entity_poly.pdbx_strand_id
1 'polypeptide(L)'
;MDSEPNLLVRACNQLGQFLQHRETNLRYLALESMCLLATSEFSHDAVKKHQDTVINALKTERDVSVRQRAVDLLYAMCDKSNSEEIVSEMLSYLETADYSIREEMVLKVAILAEKYASDYT
;
A
#
# COMPACT_ATOMS: atom_id res chain seq x y z
N MET A 1 -26.09 8.83 12.60
CA MET A 1 -25.35 8.57 11.34
C MET A 1 -23.88 8.23 11.65
N ASP A 2 -23.58 7.74 12.85
CA ASP A 2 -22.20 7.45 13.32
C ASP A 2 -21.70 6.03 12.98
N SER A 3 -22.45 5.32 12.13
CA SER A 3 -22.19 3.92 11.78
C SER A 3 -21.18 3.76 10.65
N GLU A 4 -21.11 4.73 9.72
CA GLU A 4 -20.28 4.65 8.51
C GLU A 4 -18.78 4.55 8.80
N PRO A 5 -18.15 5.41 9.64
CA PRO A 5 -16.72 5.30 9.91
C PRO A 5 -16.37 4.00 10.66
N ASN A 6 -17.21 3.58 11.60
CA ASN A 6 -17.01 2.32 12.33
C ASN A 6 -17.12 1.08 11.42
N LEU A 7 -18.01 1.13 10.41
CA LEU A 7 -18.14 0.09 9.39
C LEU A 7 -16.89 0.03 8.50
N LEU A 8 -16.37 1.18 8.06
CA LEU A 8 -15.16 1.25 7.24
C LEU A 8 -13.93 0.71 7.98
N VAL A 9 -13.77 1.04 9.26
CA VAL A 9 -12.68 0.50 10.10
C VAL A 9 -12.81 -1.01 10.26
N ARG A 10 -14.02 -1.54 10.47
CA ARG A 10 -14.25 -3.00 10.52
C ARG A 10 -13.93 -3.67 9.20
N ALA A 11 -14.31 -3.06 8.08
CA ALA A 11 -13.97 -3.56 6.75
C ALA A 11 -12.45 -3.59 6.55
N CYS A 12 -11.71 -2.53 6.92
CA CYS A 12 -10.25 -2.50 6.87
C CYS A 12 -9.62 -3.66 7.65
N ASN A 13 -10.07 -3.88 8.89
CA ASN A 13 -9.56 -4.96 9.73
C ASN A 13 -9.81 -6.34 9.10
N GLN A 14 -10.98 -6.55 8.49
CA GLN A 14 -11.30 -7.81 7.83
C GLN A 14 -10.47 -8.03 6.56
N LEU A 15 -10.28 -6.97 5.75
CA LEU A 15 -9.39 -7.02 4.59
C LEU A 15 -7.95 -7.30 5.01
N GLY A 16 -7.51 -6.77 6.17
CA GLY A 16 -6.17 -7.01 6.71
C GLY A 16 -5.90 -8.49 7.00
N GLN A 17 -6.93 -9.22 7.44
CA GLN A 17 -6.86 -10.67 7.59
C GLN A 17 -6.75 -11.38 6.23
N PHE A 18 -7.44 -10.88 5.20
CA PHE A 18 -7.38 -11.45 3.85
C PHE A 18 -6.02 -11.26 3.18
N LEU A 19 -5.25 -10.23 3.53
CA LEU A 19 -3.86 -10.06 3.05
C LEU A 19 -2.94 -11.21 3.50
N GLN A 20 -3.26 -11.90 4.59
CA GLN A 20 -2.50 -13.03 5.10
C GLN A 20 -3.09 -14.39 4.69
N HIS A 21 -4.12 -14.38 3.84
CA HIS A 21 -4.79 -15.60 3.42
C HIS A 21 -3.93 -16.42 2.45
N ARG A 22 -4.10 -17.75 2.45
CA ARG A 22 -3.34 -18.65 1.56
C ARG A 22 -3.68 -18.47 0.08
N GLU A 23 -4.86 -17.94 -0.21
CA GLU A 23 -5.36 -17.76 -1.56
C GLU A 23 -4.90 -16.43 -2.15
N THR A 24 -4.17 -16.49 -3.27
CA THR A 24 -3.68 -15.30 -4.00
C THR A 24 -4.81 -14.37 -4.43
N ASN A 25 -5.94 -14.92 -4.88
CA ASN A 25 -7.09 -14.11 -5.33
C ASN A 25 -7.69 -13.28 -4.17
N LEU A 26 -7.75 -13.85 -2.96
CA LEU A 26 -8.23 -13.12 -1.79
C LEU A 26 -7.27 -12.01 -1.39
N ARG A 27 -5.95 -12.27 -1.44
CA ARG A 27 -4.93 -11.25 -1.20
C ARG A 27 -5.01 -10.12 -2.23
N TYR A 28 -5.17 -10.46 -3.51
CA TYR A 28 -5.35 -9.49 -4.59
C TYR A 28 -6.57 -8.58 -4.35
N LEU A 29 -7.74 -9.17 -4.12
CA LEU A 29 -8.98 -8.41 -3.88
C LEU A 29 -8.89 -7.57 -2.61
N ALA A 30 -8.18 -8.06 -1.59
CA ALA A 30 -7.97 -7.31 -0.37
C ALA A 30 -7.12 -6.05 -0.61
N LEU A 31 -6.02 -6.15 -1.36
CA LEU A 31 -5.19 -5.00 -1.72
C LEU A 31 -5.98 -3.98 -2.56
N GLU A 32 -6.72 -4.45 -3.55
CA GLU A 32 -7.55 -3.59 -4.42
C GLU A 32 -8.63 -2.84 -3.61
N SER A 33 -9.31 -3.55 -2.70
CA SER A 33 -10.35 -2.96 -1.84
C SER A 33 -9.75 -1.99 -0.82
N MET A 34 -8.59 -2.31 -0.25
CA MET A 34 -7.88 -1.41 0.67
C MET A 34 -7.42 -0.13 -0.01
N CYS A 35 -7.05 -0.19 -1.30
CA CYS A 35 -6.65 0.98 -2.06
C CYS A 35 -7.79 2.01 -2.14
N LEU A 36 -9.02 1.53 -2.35
CA LEU A 36 -10.20 2.39 -2.29
C LEU A 36 -10.41 2.99 -0.90
N LEU A 37 -10.22 2.20 0.16
CA LEU A 37 -10.37 2.67 1.54
C LEU A 37 -9.27 3.65 1.97
N ALA A 38 -8.07 3.56 1.38
CA ALA A 38 -6.99 4.51 1.62
C ALA A 38 -7.33 5.93 1.11
N THR A 39 -8.23 6.06 0.13
CA THR A 39 -8.66 7.38 -0.37
C THR A 39 -9.65 8.10 0.53
N SER A 40 -10.27 7.39 1.49
CA SER A 40 -11.25 7.94 2.42
C SER A 40 -10.58 8.37 3.72
N GLU A 41 -10.81 9.62 4.14
CA GLU A 41 -10.25 10.21 5.37
C GLU A 41 -10.63 9.42 6.64
N PHE A 42 -11.82 8.81 6.65
CA PHE A 42 -12.32 8.07 7.82
C PHE A 42 -11.66 6.69 8.01
N SER A 43 -11.10 6.11 6.95
CA SER A 43 -10.45 4.79 6.99
C SER A 43 -8.95 4.83 6.78
N HIS A 44 -8.39 5.99 6.41
CA HIS A 44 -6.97 6.13 6.11
C HIS A 44 -6.07 5.62 7.24
N ASP A 45 -6.34 6.04 8.49
CA ASP A 45 -5.59 5.58 9.67
C ASP A 45 -5.72 4.08 9.94
N ALA A 46 -6.87 3.48 9.62
CA ALA A 46 -7.07 2.04 9.78
C ALA A 46 -6.29 1.25 8.72
N VAL A 47 -6.23 1.76 7.49
CA VAL A 47 -5.47 1.16 6.39
C VAL A 47 -3.96 1.23 6.68
N LYS A 48 -3.46 2.36 7.21
CA LYS A 48 -2.05 2.53 7.60
C LYS A 48 -1.56 1.50 8.62
N LYS A 49 -2.42 1.02 9.53
CA LYS A 49 -2.06 -0.03 10.50
C LYS A 49 -1.63 -1.34 9.84
N HIS A 50 -1.99 -1.54 8.58
CA HIS A 50 -1.62 -2.72 7.80
C HIS A 50 -0.41 -2.51 6.88
N GLN A 51 0.27 -1.36 6.95
CA GLN A 51 1.43 -1.02 6.12
C GLN A 51 2.49 -2.14 6.10
N ASP A 52 2.89 -2.66 7.26
CA ASP A 52 3.88 -3.76 7.36
C ASP A 52 3.44 -5.02 6.61
N THR A 53 2.14 -5.31 6.64
CA THR A 53 1.57 -6.47 5.92
C THR A 53 1.63 -6.25 4.42
N VAL A 54 1.40 -5.02 3.95
CA VAL A 54 1.47 -4.64 2.53
C VAL A 54 2.93 -4.65 2.04
N ILE A 55 3.87 -4.12 2.84
CA ILE A 55 5.31 -4.18 2.55
C ILE A 55 5.75 -5.65 2.44
N ASN A 56 5.30 -6.51 3.36
CA ASN A 56 5.60 -7.93 3.31
C ASN A 56 5.01 -8.60 2.06
N ALA A 57 3.79 -8.23 1.65
CA ALA A 57 3.18 -8.71 0.41
C ALA A 57 4.02 -8.30 -0.81
N LEU A 58 4.50 -7.05 -0.88
CA LEU A 58 5.38 -6.59 -1.95
C LEU A 58 6.64 -7.47 -2.09
N LYS A 59 7.25 -7.84 -0.97
CA LYS A 59 8.51 -8.62 -0.92
C LYS A 59 8.33 -10.12 -1.17
N THR A 60 7.23 -10.70 -0.70
CA THR A 60 7.08 -12.18 -0.64
C THR A 60 6.17 -12.77 -1.70
N GLU A 61 5.34 -11.95 -2.35
CA GLU A 61 4.39 -12.43 -3.36
C GLU A 61 5.09 -12.88 -4.64
N ARG A 62 4.67 -14.03 -5.16
CA ARG A 62 5.18 -14.54 -6.44
C ARG A 62 4.50 -13.90 -7.63
N ASP A 63 3.21 -13.60 -7.46
CA ASP A 63 2.38 -13.04 -8.51
C ASP A 63 2.70 -11.54 -8.71
N VAL A 64 3.10 -11.18 -9.93
CA VAL A 64 3.45 -9.80 -10.30
C VAL A 64 2.26 -8.86 -10.13
N SER A 65 1.04 -9.31 -10.42
CA SER A 65 -0.18 -8.48 -10.30
C SER A 65 -0.47 -8.13 -8.85
N VAL A 66 -0.21 -9.04 -7.91
CA VAL A 66 -0.36 -8.77 -6.46
C VAL A 66 0.71 -7.79 -5.99
N ARG A 67 1.95 -7.92 -6.47
CA ARG A 67 3.02 -6.97 -6.18
C ARG A 67 2.70 -5.57 -6.71
N GLN A 68 2.12 -5.46 -7.91
CA GLN A 68 1.63 -4.18 -8.45
C GLN A 68 0.54 -3.57 -7.54
N ARG A 69 -0.42 -4.37 -7.10
CA ARG A 69 -1.47 -3.90 -6.17
C ARG A 69 -0.92 -3.48 -4.81
N ALA A 70 0.12 -4.13 -4.31
CA ALA A 70 0.81 -3.70 -3.10
C ALA A 70 1.47 -2.32 -3.30
N VAL A 71 2.13 -2.10 -4.44
CA VAL A 71 2.68 -0.78 -4.81
C VAL A 71 1.60 0.30 -4.92
N ASP A 72 0.47 0.00 -5.57
CA ASP A 72 -0.69 0.91 -5.65
C ASP A 72 -1.17 1.33 -4.25
N LEU A 73 -1.32 0.36 -3.35
CA LEU A 73 -1.80 0.60 -2.01
C LEU A 73 -0.80 1.40 -1.17
N LEU A 74 0.50 1.06 -1.25
CA LEU A 74 1.56 1.82 -0.56
C LEU A 74 1.57 3.29 -1.02
N TYR A 75 1.42 3.53 -2.31
CA TYR A 75 1.29 4.88 -2.86
C TYR A 75 0.05 5.60 -2.32
N ALA A 76 -1.10 4.93 -2.27
CA ALA A 76 -2.36 5.52 -1.81
C ALA A 76 -2.40 5.81 -0.30
N MET A 77 -1.76 4.97 0.53
CA MET A 77 -1.70 5.15 1.99
C MET A 77 -0.55 6.07 2.45
N CYS A 78 0.28 6.55 1.52
CA CYS A 78 1.45 7.35 1.85
C CYS A 78 1.07 8.78 2.24
N ASP A 79 1.53 9.19 3.41
CA ASP A 79 1.44 10.54 3.94
C ASP A 79 2.80 11.03 4.48
N LYS A 80 2.81 12.23 5.06
CA LYS A 80 4.04 12.84 5.60
C LYS A 80 4.68 12.00 6.71
N SER A 81 3.92 11.18 7.43
CA SER A 81 4.43 10.42 8.58
C SER A 81 5.13 9.12 8.19
N ASN A 82 4.80 8.54 7.03
CA ASN A 82 5.35 7.26 6.57
C ASN A 82 6.06 7.32 5.22
N SER A 83 6.14 8.51 4.60
CA SER A 83 6.76 8.68 3.28
C SER A 83 8.19 8.16 3.17
N GLU A 84 9.05 8.46 4.14
CA GLU A 84 10.44 8.01 4.16
C GLU A 84 10.55 6.49 4.16
N GLU A 85 9.74 5.83 5.00
CA GLU A 85 9.72 4.38 5.13
C GLU A 85 9.20 3.72 3.85
N ILE A 86 8.07 4.20 3.31
CA ILE A 86 7.48 3.66 2.07
C ILE A 86 8.43 3.82 0.90
N VAL A 87 9.03 5.01 0.72
CA VAL A 87 10.00 5.26 -0.36
C VAL A 87 11.22 4.36 -0.22
N SER A 88 11.78 4.22 0.99
CA SER A 88 12.92 3.34 1.25
C SER A 88 12.61 1.88 0.88
N GLU A 89 11.43 1.40 1.26
CA GLU A 89 10.99 0.03 0.98
C GLU A 89 10.73 -0.22 -0.51
N MET A 90 10.13 0.75 -1.21
CA MET A 90 9.94 0.70 -2.66
C MET A 90 11.28 0.71 -3.41
N LEU A 91 12.25 1.51 -2.96
CA LEU A 91 13.61 1.53 -3.52
C LEU A 91 14.35 0.20 -3.29
N SER A 92 14.24 -0.37 -2.08
CA SER A 92 14.83 -1.69 -1.79
C SER A 92 14.27 -2.78 -2.69
N TYR A 93 12.95 -2.77 -2.91
CA TYR A 93 12.32 -3.73 -3.81
C TYR A 93 12.68 -3.49 -5.29
N LEU A 94 12.91 -2.23 -5.70
CA LEU A 94 13.26 -1.85 -7.08
C LEU A 94 14.48 -2.60 -7.64
N GLU A 95 15.45 -2.92 -6.79
CA GLU A 95 16.66 -3.65 -7.17
C GLU A 95 16.36 -5.04 -7.75
N THR A 96 15.30 -5.68 -7.25
CA THR A 96 14.89 -7.05 -7.62
C THR A 96 13.60 -7.09 -8.43
N ALA A 97 12.97 -5.94 -8.65
CA ALA A 97 11.69 -5.80 -9.33
C ALA A 97 11.77 -6.21 -10.82
N ASP A 98 10.73 -6.90 -11.28
CA ASP A 98 10.53 -7.26 -12.68
C ASP A 98 10.48 -6.01 -13.59
N TYR A 99 10.94 -6.12 -14.84
CA TYR A 99 10.94 -4.98 -15.78
C TYR A 99 9.54 -4.39 -16.02
N SER A 100 8.49 -5.21 -15.95
CA SER A 100 7.10 -4.80 -16.20
C SER A 100 6.54 -3.85 -15.15
N ILE A 101 7.07 -3.85 -13.93
CA ILE A 101 6.57 -3.01 -12.82
C ILE A 101 7.50 -1.84 -12.50
N ARG A 102 8.74 -1.91 -13.00
CA ARG A 102 9.82 -1.00 -12.64
C ARG A 102 9.53 0.43 -13.05
N GLU A 103 9.06 0.65 -14.27
CA GLU A 103 8.76 1.99 -14.79
C GLU A 103 7.71 2.71 -13.93
N GLU A 104 6.58 2.05 -13.68
CA GLU A 104 5.50 2.60 -12.87
C GLU A 104 5.94 2.86 -11.42
N MET A 105 6.73 1.94 -10.86
CA MET A 105 7.21 2.09 -9.48
C MET A 105 8.19 3.25 -9.34
N VAL A 106 9.11 3.44 -10.29
CA VAL A 106 10.03 4.59 -10.31
C VAL A 106 9.26 5.90 -10.37
N LEU A 107 8.25 5.98 -11.22
CA LEU A 107 7.40 7.17 -11.33
C LEU A 107 6.71 7.49 -10.00
N LYS A 108 6.13 6.48 -9.34
CA LYS A 108 5.49 6.65 -8.03
C LYS A 108 6.47 7.08 -6.95
N VAL A 109 7.65 6.46 -6.89
CA VAL A 109 8.71 6.85 -5.95
C VAL A 109 9.11 8.31 -6.18
N ALA A 110 9.31 8.73 -7.43
CA ALA A 110 9.65 10.11 -7.76
C ALA A 110 8.58 11.10 -7.29
N ILE A 111 7.29 10.80 -7.55
CA ILE A 111 6.17 11.63 -7.11
C ILE A 111 6.12 11.73 -5.59
N LEU A 112 6.26 10.61 -4.87
CA LEU A 112 6.22 10.59 -3.40
C LEU A 112 7.40 11.36 -2.80
N ALA A 113 8.61 11.13 -3.34
CA ALA A 113 9.81 11.83 -2.91
C ALA A 113 9.70 13.34 -3.13
N GLU A 114 9.21 13.78 -4.29
CA GLU A 114 8.99 15.21 -4.58
C GLU A 114 7.92 15.82 -3.67
N LYS A 115 6.79 15.11 -3.49
CA LYS A 115 5.64 15.60 -2.71
C LYS A 115 5.94 15.71 -1.22
N TYR A 116 6.73 14.79 -0.68
CA TYR A 116 7.00 14.69 0.75
C TYR A 116 8.43 15.09 1.15
N ALA A 117 9.23 15.61 0.22
CA ALA A 117 10.54 16.19 0.53
C ALA A 117 10.41 17.28 1.60
N SER A 118 10.94 16.98 2.80
CA SER A 118 10.98 17.89 3.94
C SER A 118 12.13 18.89 3.86
N ASP A 119 13.21 18.53 3.15
CA ASP A 119 14.46 19.28 3.09
C ASP A 119 14.74 19.80 1.68
N TYR A 120 14.45 21.08 1.46
CA TYR A 120 14.99 21.89 0.35
C TYR A 120 16.15 22.79 0.83
N THR A 121 16.81 22.41 1.92
CA THR A 121 17.90 23.18 2.55
C THR A 121 19.24 22.60 2.14
#